data_AF-A0A534KBV4-F1
#
_entry.id   AF-A0A534KBV4-F1
#
_cell.length_a   1.000
_cell.length_b   1.000
_cell.length_c   1.000
_cell.angle_alpha   90.00
_cell.angle_beta   90.00
_cell.angle_gamma   90.00
#
_symmetry.space_group_name_H-M   'P 1'
#
loop_
_entity.id
_entity.type
_entity.pdbx_description
1 polymer ?
#
loop_
_entity_poly.entity_id
_entity_poly.type
_entity_poly.pdbx_seq_one_letter_code
_entity_poly.pdbx_strand_id
1 'polypeptide(L)'
;MLRLRRPPEWGVDPVPESLRTLRTFDLFVLWSSLGVGLLVLAAGALLVTLLGLTLWESVVVSIVGSVIGSALLAAAAHHGSRAGVPTMVSLRPILGRKGSYAPTGLNVVQLLGWTAFELLVMSEATAILTDHFLGPWTAAIFVPIWGALTAALALGGPLAVVRDWLERFAIWIVYASTAA
;
A
#
# COMPACT_ATOMS: atom_id res chain seq x y z
N MET A 1 11.76 -26.67 -10.18
CA MET A 1 10.47 -26.29 -10.79
C MET A 1 9.58 -25.70 -9.70
N LEU A 2 9.50 -24.37 -9.61
CA LEU A 2 8.60 -23.68 -8.67
C LEU A 2 7.15 -23.92 -9.12
N ARG A 3 6.44 -24.83 -8.45
CA ARG A 3 4.99 -25.00 -8.63
C ARG A 3 4.30 -23.80 -7.97
N LEU A 4 4.17 -22.71 -8.72
CA LEU A 4 3.29 -21.60 -8.39
C LEU A 4 1.85 -22.12 -8.27
N ARG A 5 1.42 -22.44 -7.04
CA ARG A 5 0.02 -22.73 -6.73
C ARG A 5 -0.72 -21.39 -6.80
N ARG A 6 -1.50 -21.18 -7.86
CA ARG A 6 -2.43 -20.06 -7.92
C ARG A 6 -3.40 -20.17 -6.74
N PRO A 7 -3.60 -19.10 -5.94
CA PRO A 7 -4.60 -19.10 -4.90
C PRO A 7 -5.97 -19.47 -5.48
N PRO A 8 -6.89 -20.06 -4.70
CA PRO A 8 -8.26 -20.27 -5.17
C PRO A 8 -8.85 -18.91 -5.57
N GLU A 9 -9.15 -18.73 -6.86
CA GLU A 9 -9.73 -17.49 -7.37
C GLU A 9 -11.25 -17.55 -7.16
N TRP A 10 -11.73 -17.09 -5.99
CA TRP A 10 -13.16 -16.92 -5.71
C TRP A 10 -13.79 -15.74 -6.47
N GLY A 11 -13.00 -15.02 -7.30
CA GLY A 11 -13.47 -14.02 -8.24
C GLY A 11 -14.35 -12.95 -7.59
N VAL A 12 -15.64 -12.97 -7.92
CA VAL A 12 -16.65 -12.01 -7.42
C VAL A 12 -17.51 -12.59 -6.28
N ASP A 13 -17.34 -13.86 -5.96
CA ASP A 13 -18.12 -14.56 -4.95
C ASP A 13 -17.58 -14.28 -3.54
N PRO A 14 -18.43 -14.40 -2.50
CA PRO A 14 -17.99 -14.21 -1.12
C PRO A 14 -16.93 -15.23 -0.70
N VAL A 15 -15.89 -14.76 0.00
CA VAL A 15 -14.85 -15.63 0.57
C VAL A 15 -15.46 -16.55 1.64
N PRO A 16 -15.25 -17.88 1.55
CA PRO A 16 -15.69 -18.84 2.57
C PRO A 16 -15.13 -18.51 3.96
N GLU A 17 -15.91 -18.73 5.01
CA GLU A 17 -15.51 -18.42 6.38
C GLU A 17 -14.24 -19.15 6.82
N SER A 18 -14.03 -20.40 6.36
CA SER A 18 -12.83 -21.19 6.66
C SER A 18 -11.52 -20.57 6.15
N LEU A 19 -11.61 -19.62 5.20
CA LEU A 19 -10.46 -18.92 4.63
C LEU A 19 -10.26 -17.51 5.21
N ARG A 20 -11.19 -17.03 6.05
CA ARG A 20 -11.10 -15.73 6.74
C ARG A 20 -10.20 -15.84 7.97
N THR A 21 -8.90 -15.91 7.73
CA THR A 21 -7.88 -16.26 8.74
C THR A 21 -7.18 -15.07 9.38
N LEU A 22 -7.37 -13.85 8.87
CA LEU A 22 -6.73 -12.64 9.39
C LEU A 22 -7.26 -12.27 10.77
N ARG A 23 -6.39 -12.25 11.77
CA ARG A 23 -6.71 -11.83 13.14
C ARG A 23 -6.48 -10.33 13.31
N THR A 24 -6.99 -9.77 14.40
CA THR A 24 -6.80 -8.35 14.75
C THR A 24 -5.34 -7.92 14.77
N PHE A 25 -4.45 -8.78 15.30
CA PHE A 25 -3.02 -8.49 15.33
C PHE A 25 -2.39 -8.49 13.94
N ASP A 26 -2.81 -9.40 13.06
CA ASP A 26 -2.32 -9.46 11.68
C ASP A 26 -2.74 -8.19 10.91
N LEU A 27 -3.96 -7.69 11.17
CA LEU A 27 -4.42 -6.39 10.66
C LEU A 27 -3.64 -5.21 11.26
N PHE A 28 -3.36 -5.22 12.56
CA PHE A 28 -2.56 -4.18 13.20
C PHE A 28 -1.17 -4.08 12.57
N VAL A 29 -0.49 -5.21 12.36
CA VAL A 29 0.82 -5.26 11.71
C VAL A 29 0.73 -4.76 10.26
N LEU A 30 -0.27 -5.22 9.50
CA LEU A 30 -0.50 -4.78 8.12
C LEU A 30 -0.66 -3.26 8.04
N TRP A 31 -1.55 -2.68 8.83
CA TRP A 31 -1.81 -1.24 8.81
C TRP A 31 -0.66 -0.41 9.38
N SER A 32 0.04 -0.91 10.41
CA SER A 32 1.24 -0.24 10.93
C SER A 32 2.33 -0.18 9.87
N SER A 33 2.54 -1.25 9.10
CA SER A 33 3.53 -1.27 8.03
C SER A 33 3.21 -0.28 6.91
N LEU A 34 1.93 -0.12 6.56
CA LEU A 34 1.48 0.86 5.57
C LEU A 34 1.59 2.30 6.07
N GLY A 35 1.52 2.52 7.38
CA GLY A 35 1.64 3.84 8.00
C GLY A 35 3.07 4.40 8.00
N VAL A 36 4.09 3.54 7.97
CA VAL A 36 5.51 3.93 7.96
C VAL A 36 6.00 4.00 6.50
N GLY A 37 5.38 4.87 5.71
CA GLY A 37 5.75 5.13 4.32
C GLY A 37 6.37 6.53 4.16
N LEU A 38 7.30 6.69 3.22
CA LEU A 38 7.90 7.99 2.94
C LEU A 38 6.84 9.04 2.54
N LEU A 39 5.73 8.61 1.91
CA LEU A 39 4.61 9.49 1.59
C LEU A 39 3.99 10.12 2.85
N VAL A 40 3.83 9.33 3.91
CA VAL A 40 3.29 9.82 5.19
C VAL A 40 4.24 10.83 5.82
N LEU A 41 5.55 10.57 5.75
CA LEU A 41 6.57 11.51 6.20
C LEU A 41 6.57 12.80 5.37
N ALA A 42 6.46 12.70 4.05
CA ALA A 42 6.37 13.84 3.14
C ALA A 42 5.10 14.67 3.41
N ALA A 43 3.95 14.02 3.61
CA ALA A 43 2.70 14.68 3.97
C ALA A 43 2.82 15.43 5.31
N GLY A 44 3.45 14.82 6.31
CA GLY A 44 3.76 15.48 7.58
C GLY A 44 4.70 16.67 7.42
N ALA A 45 5.73 16.54 6.57
CA ALA A 45 6.66 17.64 6.28
C ALA A 45 5.93 18.84 5.61
N LEU A 46 4.97 18.56 4.73
CA LEU A 46 4.17 19.60 4.08
C LEU A 46 3.30 20.39 5.07
N LEU A 47 2.88 19.80 6.20
CA LEU A 47 2.17 20.54 7.25
C LEU A 47 3.03 21.68 7.81
N VAL A 48 4.33 21.45 7.97
CA VAL A 48 5.27 22.46 8.47
C VAL A 48 5.69 23.40 7.34
N THR A 49 6.11 22.86 6.19
CA THR A 49 6.73 23.66 5.13
C THR A 49 5.73 24.45 4.28
N LEU A 50 4.54 23.89 4.02
CA LEU A 50 3.53 24.52 3.17
C LEU A 50 2.49 25.28 3.99
N LEU A 51 2.04 24.71 5.11
CA LEU A 51 1.00 25.34 5.96
C LEU A 51 1.59 26.19 7.09
N GLY A 52 2.91 26.17 7.29
CA GLY A 52 3.59 26.98 8.31
C GLY A 52 3.26 26.55 9.75
N LEU A 53 2.75 25.34 9.96
CA LEU A 53 2.41 24.84 11.29
C LEU A 53 3.67 24.57 12.11
N THR A 54 3.60 24.82 13.41
CA THR A 54 4.65 24.36 14.32
C THR A 54 4.71 22.83 14.36
N LEU A 55 5.83 22.28 14.85
CA LEU A 55 5.98 20.84 14.98
C LEU A 55 4.87 20.24 15.88
N TRP A 56 4.53 20.93 16.96
CA TRP A 56 3.48 20.50 17.88
C TRP A 56 2.09 20.50 17.23
N GLU A 57 1.74 21.58 16.52
CA GLU A 57 0.48 21.65 15.78
C GLU A 57 0.39 20.56 14.71
N SER A 58 1.49 20.32 13.98
CA SER A 58 1.55 19.28 12.96
C SER A 58 1.31 17.88 13.55
N VAL A 59 1.88 17.59 14.73
CA VAL A 59 1.64 16.34 15.46
C VAL A 59 0.16 16.22 15.88
N VAL A 60 -0.41 17.27 16.48
CA VAL A 60 -1.80 17.26 16.93
C VAL A 60 -2.76 17.07 15.74
N VAL A 61 -2.57 17.83 14.66
CA VAL A 61 -3.37 17.73 13.44
C VAL A 61 -3.25 16.33 12.83
N SER A 62 -2.03 15.77 12.79
CA SER A 62 -1.82 14.41 12.28
C SER A 62 -2.55 13.38 13.12
N ILE A 63 -2.46 13.44 14.45
CA ILE A 63 -3.15 12.49 15.34
C ILE A 63 -4.66 12.59 15.16
N VAL A 64 -5.23 13.80 15.17
CA VAL A 64 -6.67 14.01 15.01
C VAL A 64 -7.14 13.52 13.64
N GLY A 65 -6.40 13.87 12.57
CA GLY A 65 -6.69 13.41 11.21
C GLY A 65 -6.61 11.88 11.09
N SER A 66 -5.59 11.26 11.67
CA SER A 66 -5.43 9.80 11.69
C SER A 66 -6.56 9.10 12.44
N VAL A 67 -7.02 9.63 13.57
CA VAL A 67 -8.16 9.05 14.32
C VAL A 67 -9.44 9.13 13.49
N ILE A 68 -9.73 10.28 12.90
CA ILE A 68 -10.94 10.47 12.07
C ILE A 68 -10.87 9.56 10.84
N GLY A 69 -9.75 9.56 10.12
CA GLY A 69 -9.55 8.73 8.93
C GLY A 69 -9.63 7.23 9.25
N SER A 70 -9.02 6.79 10.36
CA SER A 70 -9.06 5.40 10.80
C SER A 70 -10.47 4.97 11.20
N ALA A 71 -11.28 5.85 11.78
CA ALA A 71 -12.68 5.54 12.10
C ALA A 71 -13.51 5.31 10.83
N LEU A 72 -13.34 6.15 9.81
CA LEU A 72 -14.00 5.97 8.51
C LEU A 72 -13.57 4.67 7.83
N LEU A 73 -12.27 4.39 7.84
CA LEU A 73 -11.71 3.16 7.31
C LEU A 73 -12.23 1.93 8.05
N ALA A 74 -12.29 1.96 9.39
CA ALA A 74 -12.80 0.89 10.22
C ALA A 74 -14.28 0.59 9.94
N ALA A 75 -15.11 1.62 9.71
CA ALA A 75 -16.50 1.46 9.32
C ALA A 75 -16.63 0.74 7.96
N ALA A 76 -15.85 1.14 6.97
CA ALA A 76 -15.81 0.48 5.66
C ALA A 76 -15.28 -0.97 5.76
N ALA A 77 -14.23 -1.19 6.55
CA ALA A 77 -13.66 -2.51 6.80
C ALA A 77 -14.64 -3.44 7.50
N HIS A 78 -15.45 -2.94 8.44
CA HIS A 78 -16.51 -3.72 9.09
C HIS A 78 -17.56 -4.20 8.09
N HIS A 79 -17.97 -3.33 7.15
CA HIS A 79 -18.90 -3.73 6.10
C HIS A 79 -18.27 -4.76 5.15
N GLY A 80 -17.03 -4.51 4.72
CA GLY A 80 -16.29 -5.41 3.83
C GLY A 80 -16.03 -6.80 4.42
N SER A 81 -15.69 -6.87 5.72
CA SER A 81 -15.40 -8.14 6.39
C SER A 81 -16.63 -9.03 6.54
N ARG A 82 -17.82 -8.43 6.71
CA ARG A 82 -19.10 -9.15 6.75
C ARG A 82 -19.52 -9.61 5.36
N ALA A 83 -19.46 -8.72 4.37
CA ALA A 83 -19.87 -9.04 3.00
C ALA A 83 -18.95 -10.10 2.37
N GLY A 84 -17.65 -10.06 2.66
CA GLY A 84 -16.67 -11.02 2.15
C GLY A 84 -16.49 -10.99 0.63
N VAL A 85 -16.99 -9.95 -0.05
CA VAL A 85 -16.85 -9.75 -1.50
C VAL A 85 -15.86 -8.62 -1.79
N PRO A 86 -15.25 -8.59 -2.99
CA PRO A 86 -14.39 -7.48 -3.38
C PRO A 86 -15.10 -6.13 -3.32
N THR A 87 -14.39 -5.07 -2.94
CA THR A 87 -14.93 -3.70 -2.79
C THR A 87 -15.70 -3.22 -4.01
N MET A 88 -15.23 -3.52 -5.22
CA MET A 88 -15.93 -3.09 -6.45
C MET A 88 -17.24 -3.85 -6.68
N VAL A 89 -17.36 -5.07 -6.14
CA VAL A 89 -18.60 -5.86 -6.18
C VAL A 89 -19.59 -5.35 -5.13
N SER A 90 -19.12 -4.96 -3.94
CA SER A 90 -19.98 -4.45 -2.86
C SER A 90 -20.69 -3.13 -3.22
N LEU A 91 -20.22 -2.40 -4.24
CA LEU A 91 -20.86 -1.18 -4.73
C LEU A 91 -22.04 -1.43 -5.68
N ARG A 92 -22.16 -2.65 -6.23
CA ARG A 92 -23.20 -2.98 -7.23
C ARG A 92 -24.64 -2.92 -6.70
N PRO A 93 -24.96 -3.27 -5.44
CA PRO A 93 -26.32 -3.13 -4.92
C PRO A 93 -26.84 -1.69 -4.90
N ILE A 94 -25.94 -0.70 -4.71
CA ILE A 94 -26.31 0.71 -4.60
C ILE A 94 -26.30 1.39 -5.97
N LEU A 95 -25.25 1.16 -6.77
CA LEU A 95 -25.03 1.87 -8.05
C LEU A 95 -25.45 1.05 -9.28
N GLY A 96 -25.84 -0.20 -9.08
CA GLY A 96 -26.03 -1.16 -10.17
C GLY A 96 -24.71 -1.62 -10.79
N ARG A 97 -24.79 -2.64 -11.66
CA ARG A 97 -23.61 -3.20 -12.35
C ARG A 97 -22.91 -2.17 -13.24
N LYS A 98 -23.68 -1.39 -14.01
CA LYS A 98 -23.12 -0.38 -14.90
C LYS A 98 -22.61 0.85 -14.14
N GLY A 99 -23.30 1.28 -13.08
CA GLY A 99 -22.86 2.41 -12.27
C GLY A 99 -21.59 2.13 -11.47
N SER A 100 -21.36 0.87 -11.05
CA SER A 100 -20.12 0.50 -10.33
C SER A 100 -18.82 0.67 -11.13
N TYR A 101 -18.88 0.80 -12.47
CA TYR A 101 -17.68 1.03 -13.27
C TYR A 101 -17.06 2.40 -13.03
N ALA A 102 -17.85 3.42 -12.71
CA ALA A 102 -17.34 4.77 -12.43
C ALA A 102 -16.42 4.80 -11.19
N PRO A 103 -16.83 4.36 -9.98
CA PRO A 103 -15.93 4.31 -8.84
C PRO A 103 -14.80 3.30 -9.03
N THR A 104 -15.00 2.24 -9.82
CA THR A 104 -13.92 1.32 -10.19
C THR A 104 -12.83 2.03 -11.00
N GLY A 105 -13.21 2.81 -12.03
CA GLY A 105 -12.27 3.57 -12.83
C GLY A 105 -11.50 4.60 -12.01
N LEU A 106 -12.20 5.32 -11.12
CA LEU A 106 -11.56 6.27 -10.20
C LEU A 106 -10.57 5.58 -9.26
N ASN A 107 -10.93 4.40 -8.73
CA ASN A 107 -10.02 3.64 -7.87
C ASN A 107 -8.80 3.13 -8.64
N VAL A 108 -8.94 2.72 -9.91
CA VAL A 108 -7.79 2.37 -10.76
C VAL A 108 -6.87 3.57 -10.96
N VAL A 109 -7.42 4.74 -11.30
CA VAL A 109 -6.62 5.97 -11.45
C VAL A 109 -5.89 6.33 -10.16
N GLN A 110 -6.56 6.24 -9.02
CA GLN A 110 -5.95 6.44 -7.71
C GLN A 110 -4.78 5.47 -7.46
N LEU A 111 -4.96 4.18 -7.75
CA LEU A 111 -3.91 3.17 -7.56
C LEU A 111 -2.71 3.41 -8.51
N LEU A 112 -2.96 3.87 -9.74
CA LEU A 112 -1.89 4.26 -10.66
C LEU A 112 -1.12 5.47 -10.13
N GLY A 113 -1.82 6.49 -9.62
CA GLY A 113 -1.18 7.65 -8.99
C GLY A 113 -0.34 7.28 -7.77
N TRP A 114 -0.88 6.39 -6.92
CA TRP A 114 -0.16 5.86 -5.75
C TRP A 114 1.12 5.11 -6.17
N THR A 115 0.99 4.19 -7.13
CA THR A 115 2.13 3.39 -7.63
C THR A 115 3.21 4.29 -8.26
N ALA A 116 2.80 5.27 -9.07
CA ALA A 116 3.74 6.20 -9.69
C ALA A 116 4.53 6.99 -8.62
N PHE A 117 3.86 7.45 -7.56
CA PHE A 117 4.52 8.15 -6.48
C PHE A 117 5.51 7.26 -5.73
N GLU A 118 5.14 6.02 -5.38
CA GLU A 118 6.05 5.08 -4.72
C GLU A 118 7.31 4.80 -5.58
N LEU A 119 7.15 4.65 -6.89
CA LEU A 119 8.26 4.45 -7.82
C LEU A 119 9.19 5.67 -7.89
N LEU A 120 8.64 6.88 -7.89
CA LEU A 120 9.43 8.12 -7.87
C LEU A 120 10.24 8.21 -6.57
N VAL A 121 9.59 7.94 -5.44
CA VAL A 121 10.24 7.93 -4.12
C VAL A 121 11.38 6.91 -4.05
N MET A 122 11.14 5.67 -4.48
CA MET A 122 12.18 4.63 -4.48
C MET A 122 13.37 5.02 -5.36
N SER A 123 13.08 5.64 -6.50
CA SER A 123 14.09 6.12 -7.43
C SER A 123 14.90 7.28 -6.86
N GLU A 124 14.26 8.23 -6.19
CA GLU A 124 14.92 9.36 -5.53
C GLU A 124 15.81 8.87 -4.38
N ALA A 125 15.30 7.97 -3.54
CA ALA A 125 16.10 7.35 -2.48
C ALA A 125 17.33 6.62 -3.06
N THR A 126 17.18 5.95 -4.21
CA THR A 126 18.29 5.30 -4.90
C THR A 126 19.29 6.32 -5.43
N ALA A 127 18.82 7.42 -6.02
CA ALA A 127 19.67 8.49 -6.52
C ALA A 127 20.49 9.11 -5.39
N ILE A 128 19.89 9.41 -4.24
CA ILE A 128 20.60 9.94 -3.06
C ILE A 128 21.72 8.99 -2.61
N LEU A 129 21.48 7.68 -2.61
CA LEU A 129 22.49 6.68 -2.22
C LEU A 129 23.61 6.49 -3.25
N THR A 130 23.36 6.82 -4.50
CA THR A 130 24.27 6.57 -5.64
C THR A 130 24.80 7.84 -6.28
N ASP A 131 24.49 9.02 -5.72
CA ASP A 131 24.79 10.34 -6.27
C ASP A 131 26.29 10.52 -6.52
N HIS A 132 27.13 9.94 -5.66
CA HIS A 132 28.58 9.94 -5.81
C HIS A 132 29.12 9.18 -7.04
N PHE A 133 28.32 8.31 -7.68
CA PHE A 133 28.77 7.38 -8.72
C PHE A 133 28.02 7.48 -10.06
N LEU A 134 26.71 7.79 -10.05
CA LEU A 134 25.85 7.64 -11.23
C LEU A 134 25.28 8.96 -11.78
N GLY A 135 25.45 10.07 -11.07
CA GLY A 135 25.10 11.42 -11.53
C GLY A 135 23.59 11.71 -11.59
N PRO A 136 23.18 12.85 -12.19
CA PRO A 136 21.83 13.41 -12.03
C PRO A 136 20.70 12.65 -12.75
N TRP A 137 21.03 11.74 -13.66
CA TRP A 137 20.02 10.95 -14.41
C TRP A 137 19.62 9.66 -13.69
N THR A 138 20.21 9.39 -12.52
CA THR A 138 20.03 8.13 -11.82
C THR A 138 18.58 7.88 -11.45
N ALA A 139 17.87 8.86 -10.88
CA ALA A 139 16.46 8.71 -10.55
C ALA A 139 15.63 8.31 -11.79
N ALA A 140 15.83 8.97 -12.93
CA ALA A 140 15.07 8.70 -14.16
C ALA A 140 15.31 7.29 -14.72
N ILE A 141 16.53 6.76 -14.59
CA ILE A 141 16.88 5.39 -15.03
C ILE A 141 16.30 4.35 -14.08
N PHE A 142 16.27 4.64 -12.78
CA PHE A 142 15.80 3.69 -11.77
C PHE A 142 14.27 3.59 -11.69
N VAL A 143 13.52 4.60 -12.13
CA VAL A 143 12.04 4.51 -12.21
C VAL A 143 11.55 3.29 -13.00
N PRO A 144 11.96 3.05 -14.27
CA PRO A 144 11.53 1.88 -15.00
C PRO A 144 12.10 0.57 -14.43
N ILE A 145 13.27 0.61 -13.76
CA ILE A 145 13.85 -0.58 -13.11
C ILE A 145 13.00 -1.01 -11.92
N TRP A 146 12.69 -0.08 -11.00
CA TRP A 146 11.80 -0.34 -9.88
C TRP A 146 10.39 -0.71 -10.36
N GLY A 147 9.91 -0.09 -11.44
CA GLY A 147 8.63 -0.44 -12.08
C GLY A 147 8.62 -1.87 -12.61
N ALA A 148 9.67 -2.30 -13.30
CA ALA A 148 9.80 -3.66 -13.79
C ALA A 148 9.90 -4.68 -12.65
N LEU A 149 10.67 -4.36 -11.60
CA LEU A 149 10.81 -5.22 -10.42
C LEU A 149 9.48 -5.37 -9.67
N THR A 150 8.80 -4.27 -9.37
CA THR A 150 7.50 -4.29 -8.70
C THR A 150 6.44 -5.01 -9.53
N ALA A 151 6.41 -4.80 -10.85
CA ALA A 151 5.55 -5.55 -11.75
C ALA A 151 5.87 -7.05 -11.76
N ALA A 152 7.15 -7.43 -11.77
CA ALA A 152 7.56 -8.83 -11.67
C ALA A 152 7.12 -9.48 -10.35
N LEU A 153 7.25 -8.75 -9.22
CA LEU A 153 6.76 -9.20 -7.92
C LEU A 153 5.23 -9.35 -7.91
N ALA A 154 4.50 -8.40 -8.51
CA ALA A 154 3.05 -8.47 -8.63
C ALA A 154 2.59 -9.68 -9.48
N LEU A 155 3.26 -9.92 -10.61
CA LEU A 155 3.00 -11.06 -11.50
C LEU A 155 3.39 -12.41 -10.87
N GLY A 156 4.39 -12.42 -9.99
CA GLY A 156 4.80 -13.60 -9.20
C GLY A 156 3.73 -14.06 -8.19
N GLY A 157 2.73 -13.22 -7.92
CA GLY A 157 1.59 -13.55 -7.05
C GLY A 157 1.79 -13.01 -5.63
N PRO A 158 0.84 -12.21 -5.09
CA PRO A 158 0.94 -11.62 -3.77
C PRO A 158 1.23 -12.64 -2.67
N LEU A 159 0.61 -13.82 -2.75
CA LEU A 159 0.77 -14.88 -1.74
C LEU A 159 2.07 -15.69 -1.86
N ALA A 160 2.66 -15.78 -3.05
CA ALA A 160 3.94 -16.49 -3.24
C ALA A 160 5.12 -15.61 -2.83
N VAL A 161 5.10 -14.33 -3.20
CA VAL A 161 6.14 -13.37 -2.81
C VAL A 161 6.08 -13.06 -1.30
N VAL A 162 4.88 -12.92 -0.72
CA VAL A 162 4.74 -12.61 0.71
C VAL A 162 5.14 -13.78 1.61
N ARG A 163 4.62 -14.99 1.39
CA ARG A 163 4.91 -16.14 2.27
C ARG A 163 6.32 -16.70 2.11
N ASP A 164 6.87 -16.74 0.91
CA ASP A 164 8.16 -17.41 0.69
C ASP A 164 9.36 -16.46 0.81
N TRP A 165 9.19 -15.15 0.54
CA TRP A 165 10.30 -14.19 0.48
C TRP A 165 10.21 -13.07 1.52
N LEU A 166 9.07 -12.37 1.64
CA LEU A 166 8.93 -11.23 2.57
C LEU A 166 8.99 -11.64 4.05
N GLU A 167 8.28 -12.70 4.47
CA GLU A 167 8.30 -13.19 5.87
C GLU A 167 9.69 -13.70 6.30
N ARG A 168 10.49 -14.20 5.35
CA ARG A 168 11.80 -14.81 5.66
C ARG A 168 12.97 -13.84 5.61
N PHE A 169 12.91 -12.80 4.77
CA PHE A 169 14.07 -11.93 4.51
C PHE A 169 13.77 -10.45 4.71
N ALA A 170 12.68 -9.93 4.14
CA ALA A 170 12.45 -8.48 4.11
C ALA A 170 12.17 -7.88 5.48
N ILE A 171 11.41 -8.57 6.35
CA ILE A 171 11.13 -8.10 7.71
C ILE A 171 12.43 -7.91 8.50
N TRP A 172 13.39 -8.84 8.38
CA TRP A 172 14.68 -8.75 9.07
C TRP A 172 15.57 -7.65 8.53
N ILE A 173 15.55 -7.42 7.21
CA ILE A 173 16.29 -6.33 6.58
C ILE A 173 15.75 -4.97 7.06
N VAL A 174 14.43 -4.80 7.11
CA VAL A 174 13.80 -3.56 7.58
C VAL A 174 14.14 -3.30 9.05
N TYR A 175 14.07 -4.31 9.92
CA TYR A 175 14.47 -4.13 11.32
C TYR A 175 15.97 -3.84 11.48
N ALA A 176 16.83 -4.51 10.69
CA ALA A 176 18.27 -4.24 10.71
C ALA A 176 18.61 -2.82 10.23
N SER A 177 17.92 -2.32 9.20
CA SER A 177 18.14 -0.95 8.69
C SER A 177 17.57 0.14 9.60
N THR A 178 16.61 -0.20 10.47
CA THR A 178 16.01 0.77 11.41
C THR A 178 16.80 0.85 12.74
N ALA A 179 17.64 -0.16 13.02
CA ALA A 179 18.49 -0.21 14.21
C ALA A 179 19.91 0.37 14.01
N ALA A 180 20.24 0.78 12.78
CA ALA A 180 21.51 1.39 12.39
C ALA A 180 21.33 2.90 12.16
#